data_AF-A0A547PID4-F1
#
_entry.id   AF-A0A547PID4-F1
#
_cell.length_a   1.000
_cell.length_b   1.000
_cell.length_c   1.000
_cell.angle_alpha   90.00
_cell.angle_beta   90.00
_cell.angle_gamma   90.00
#
_symmetry.space_group_name_H-M   'P 1'
#
loop_
_entity.id
_entity.type
_entity.pdbx_description
1 polymer ?
#
loop_
_entity_poly.entity_id
_entity_poly.type
_entity_poly.pdbx_seq_one_letter_code
_entity_poly.pdbx_strand_id
1 'polypeptide(L)'
;MANKRPKPEEIVTKLRQVEVLTGQGMPRLDAIRQIGVTEQTYYRWKKKYGGMGADQLKELKRLQKENERLRKAVSDLTLDKLILAEAAKGKLLSPARRRACIDRVRAELIVSESRACRVLRQHRSTQRKVPAGRPDEERLVADMIGLTRQYGRYGYRRIAALLRDAGWHVNDKRVERLWRREGLKVPMKQAKKGRLWLNDGSCVRLRPEHPNHVWSYDFVHCRTDDGKAFRTLNIIDEYSRECLTIRVDRKLNSGNVIDALSDLFILRGVPSFIRSDNGPEFVAQAVQDWIKAVGAKTAYIEPGSPWENGYVESFNARFRDEFLNGETFYSLREAQILIEEWRKHYNTKRPHSALGYRPPAPETVVTMDRRPIMH
;
A
#
# COMPACT_ATOMS: atom_id res chain seq x y z
N MET A 1 67.27 44.46 3.50
CA MET A 1 66.75 43.87 2.25
C MET A 1 66.41 42.42 2.51
N ALA A 2 65.15 42.02 2.32
CA ALA A 2 64.69 40.67 2.65
C ALA A 2 65.45 39.64 1.79
N ASN A 3 66.23 38.78 2.46
CA ASN A 3 66.98 37.69 1.84
C ASN A 3 66.00 36.69 1.21
N LYS A 4 65.62 36.90 -0.06
CA LYS A 4 64.78 35.94 -0.79
C LYS A 4 65.53 34.61 -0.85
N ARG A 5 64.90 33.55 -0.34
CA ARG A 5 65.44 32.19 -0.48
C ARG A 5 65.60 31.89 -1.98
N PRO A 6 66.81 31.54 -2.44
CA PRO A 6 67.06 31.29 -3.86
C PRO A 6 66.20 30.12 -4.35
N LYS A 7 65.73 30.21 -5.60
CA LYS A 7 64.93 29.14 -6.21
C LYS A 7 65.81 27.87 -6.36
N PRO A 8 65.24 26.66 -6.32
CA PRO A 8 66.00 25.43 -6.50
C PRO A 8 66.86 25.39 -7.78
N GLU A 9 66.39 26.02 -8.86
CA GLU A 9 67.13 26.16 -10.13
C GLU A 9 68.37 27.05 -9.97
N GLU A 10 68.25 28.17 -9.26
CA GLU A 10 69.36 29.08 -8.94
C GLU A 10 70.39 28.41 -8.03
N ILE A 11 69.93 27.56 -7.09
CA ILE A 11 70.79 26.77 -6.21
C ILE A 11 71.66 25.79 -7.02
N VAL A 12 71.08 25.07 -8.00
CA VAL A 12 71.83 24.13 -8.83
C VAL A 12 72.83 24.83 -9.76
N THR A 13 72.47 25.99 -10.31
CA THR A 13 73.43 26.80 -11.10
C THR A 13 74.62 27.23 -10.24
N LYS A 14 74.37 27.67 -8.99
CA LYS A 14 75.44 28.02 -8.05
C LYS A 14 76.30 26.82 -7.64
N LEU A 15 75.72 25.64 -7.44
CA LEU A 15 76.47 24.41 -7.13
C LEU A 15 77.39 24.03 -8.30
N ARG A 16 76.89 24.09 -9.54
CA ARG A 16 77.71 23.84 -10.75
C ARG A 16 78.82 24.87 -10.91
N GLN A 17 78.56 26.15 -10.62
CA GLN A 17 79.56 27.20 -10.69
C GLN A 17 80.72 26.93 -9.72
N VAL A 18 80.45 26.44 -8.51
CA VAL A 18 81.50 26.03 -7.56
C VAL A 18 82.28 24.82 -8.07
N GLU A 19 81.61 23.84 -8.69
CA GLU A 19 82.29 22.67 -9.29
C GLU A 19 83.22 23.08 -10.44
N VAL A 20 82.80 24.02 -11.30
CA VAL A 20 83.62 24.58 -12.38
C VAL A 20 84.84 25.35 -11.83
N LEU A 21 84.63 26.24 -10.86
CA LEU A 21 85.70 27.02 -10.23
C LEU A 21 86.72 26.10 -9.51
N THR A 22 86.23 25.06 -8.85
CA THR A 22 87.11 24.04 -8.23
C THR A 22 87.89 23.25 -9.29
N GLY A 23 87.27 22.93 -10.43
CA GLY A 23 87.93 22.27 -11.56
C GLY A 23 88.98 23.14 -12.27
N GLN A 24 88.87 24.45 -12.16
CA GLN A 24 89.87 25.43 -12.62
C GLN A 24 91.04 25.63 -11.63
N GLY A 25 91.11 24.83 -10.56
CA GLY A 25 92.20 24.85 -9.59
C GLY A 25 91.99 25.76 -8.38
N MET A 26 90.83 26.41 -8.25
CA MET A 26 90.52 27.25 -7.08
C MET A 26 90.21 26.37 -5.85
N PRO A 27 90.74 26.70 -4.65
CA PRO A 27 90.36 26.03 -3.42
C PRO A 27 88.84 26.12 -3.21
N ARG A 28 88.21 24.98 -2.87
CA ARG A 28 86.74 24.87 -2.78
C ARG A 28 86.11 25.91 -1.84
N LEU A 29 86.79 26.28 -0.75
CA LEU A 29 86.31 27.30 0.19
C LEU A 29 86.26 28.70 -0.43
N ASP A 30 87.22 29.03 -1.29
CA ASP A 30 87.28 30.32 -1.97
C ASP A 30 86.25 30.39 -3.10
N ALA A 31 86.05 29.29 -3.82
CA ALA A 31 84.97 29.17 -4.80
C ALA A 31 83.57 29.34 -4.16
N ILE A 32 83.36 28.81 -2.95
CA ILE A 32 82.11 28.98 -2.18
C ILE A 32 81.92 30.43 -1.73
N ARG A 33 82.99 31.10 -1.28
CA ARG A 33 82.95 32.53 -0.91
C ARG A 33 82.64 33.41 -2.11
N GLN A 34 83.20 33.10 -3.28
CA GLN A 34 83.02 33.86 -4.52
C GLN A 34 81.57 33.86 -5.02
N ILE A 35 80.83 32.77 -4.85
CA ILE A 35 79.39 32.70 -5.21
C ILE A 35 78.46 33.36 -4.16
N GLY A 36 79.03 33.93 -3.10
CA GLY A 36 78.32 34.64 -2.03
C GLY A 36 77.47 33.72 -1.13
N VAL A 37 77.93 32.50 -0.87
CA VAL A 37 77.21 31.50 -0.04
C VAL A 37 78.10 31.03 1.10
N THR A 38 77.53 30.74 2.28
CA THR A 38 78.29 30.17 3.39
C THR A 38 78.59 28.68 3.16
N GLU A 39 79.71 28.19 3.68
CA GLU A 39 80.14 26.79 3.55
C GLU A 39 79.06 25.79 4.01
N GLN A 40 78.44 26.04 5.16
CA GLN A 40 77.33 25.22 5.68
C GLN A 40 76.13 25.18 4.73
N THR A 41 75.80 26.31 4.11
CA THR A 41 74.68 26.41 3.16
C THR A 41 75.01 25.67 1.87
N TYR A 42 76.25 25.76 1.38
CA TYR A 42 76.72 25.02 0.22
C TYR A 42 76.64 23.50 0.45
N TYR A 43 77.16 22.96 1.55
CA TYR A 43 77.08 21.53 1.82
C TYR A 43 75.63 21.05 2.03
N ARG A 44 74.77 21.85 2.67
CA ARG A 44 73.34 21.56 2.79
C ARG A 44 72.65 21.53 1.42
N TRP A 45 72.99 22.46 0.52
CA TRP A 45 72.48 22.49 -0.85
C TRP A 45 73.01 21.32 -1.67
N LYS A 46 74.31 21.01 -1.58
CA LYS A 46 74.93 19.86 -2.24
C LYS A 46 74.32 18.53 -1.78
N LYS A 47 74.00 18.37 -0.50
CA LYS A 47 73.31 17.18 0.02
C LYS A 47 71.88 17.03 -0.54
N LYS A 48 71.18 18.14 -0.78
CA LYS A 48 69.76 18.15 -1.17
C LYS A 48 69.53 18.21 -2.69
N TYR A 49 70.44 18.85 -3.42
CA TYR A 49 70.31 19.16 -4.85
C TYR A 49 71.54 18.75 -5.68
N GLY A 50 72.61 18.25 -5.03
CA GLY A 50 73.79 17.75 -5.73
C GLY A 50 73.44 16.51 -6.56
N GLY A 51 73.95 16.45 -7.78
CA GLY A 51 73.62 15.40 -8.76
C GLY A 51 72.32 15.63 -9.53
N MET A 52 71.52 16.65 -9.22
CA MET A 52 70.31 16.98 -10.00
C MET A 52 70.58 18.03 -11.07
N GLY A 53 70.15 17.76 -12.31
CA GLY A 53 70.09 18.75 -13.37
C GLY A 53 68.98 19.78 -13.18
N ALA A 54 69.13 20.98 -13.75
CA ALA A 54 68.09 22.01 -13.73
C ALA A 54 66.76 21.49 -14.32
N ASP A 55 66.83 20.63 -15.35
CA ASP A 55 65.66 20.00 -15.97
C ASP A 55 65.02 18.94 -15.07
N GLN A 56 65.83 18.17 -14.32
CA GLN A 56 65.33 17.21 -13.33
C GLN A 56 64.56 17.92 -12.20
N LEU A 57 64.98 19.13 -11.80
CA LEU A 57 64.27 19.95 -10.82
C LEU A 57 62.95 20.51 -11.34
N LYS A 58 62.91 20.92 -12.62
CA LYS A 58 61.67 21.35 -13.27
C LYS A 58 60.67 20.20 -13.35
N GLU A 59 61.14 19.01 -13.73
CA GLU A 59 60.32 17.80 -13.79
C GLU A 59 59.83 17.38 -12.41
N LEU A 60 60.68 17.42 -11.37
CA LEU A 60 60.28 17.13 -9.99
C LEU A 60 59.16 18.08 -9.51
N LYS A 61 59.26 19.39 -9.79
CA LYS A 61 58.20 20.36 -9.45
C LYS A 61 56.91 20.10 -10.22
N ARG A 62 57.00 19.72 -11.50
CA ARG A 62 55.84 19.35 -12.33
C ARG A 62 55.14 18.13 -11.73
N LEU A 63 55.90 17.08 -11.44
CA LEU A 63 55.39 15.85 -10.83
C LEU A 63 54.79 16.08 -9.45
N GLN A 64 55.33 17.01 -8.65
CA GLN A 64 54.73 17.39 -7.36
C GLN A 64 53.35 18.04 -7.54
N LYS A 65 53.21 19.01 -8.45
CA LYS A 65 51.92 19.64 -8.76
C LYS A 65 50.93 18.63 -9.33
N GLU A 66 51.39 17.71 -10.15
CA GLU A 66 50.55 16.64 -10.70
C GLU A 66 50.11 15.67 -9.62
N ASN A 67 51.00 15.25 -8.72
CA ASN A 67 50.64 14.44 -7.55
C ASN A 67 49.63 15.14 -6.65
N GLU A 68 49.75 16.44 -6.41
CA GLU A 68 48.75 17.19 -5.64
C GLU A 68 47.38 17.19 -6.34
N ARG A 69 47.34 17.41 -7.66
CA ARG A 69 46.12 17.33 -8.46
C ARG A 69 45.50 15.93 -8.42
N LEU A 70 46.32 14.90 -8.58
CA LEU A 70 45.88 13.50 -8.55
C LEU A 70 45.36 13.11 -7.16
N ARG A 71 46.06 13.49 -6.09
CA ARG A 71 45.60 13.25 -4.70
C ARG A 71 44.24 13.90 -4.45
N LYS A 72 44.05 15.13 -4.92
CA LYS A 72 42.76 15.82 -4.81
C LYS A 72 41.68 15.09 -5.62
N ALA A 73 41.96 14.74 -6.87
CA ALA A 73 41.03 14.02 -7.73
C ALA A 73 40.64 12.65 -7.15
N VAL A 74 41.60 11.89 -6.62
CA VAL A 74 41.36 10.59 -5.97
C VAL A 74 40.51 10.77 -4.73
N SER A 75 40.79 11.75 -3.88
CA SER A 75 39.96 12.04 -2.69
C SER A 75 38.52 12.38 -3.09
N ASP A 76 38.35 13.22 -4.12
CA ASP A 76 37.04 13.60 -4.61
C ASP A 76 36.26 12.40 -5.20
N LEU A 77 36.91 11.60 -6.04
CA LEU A 77 36.31 10.40 -6.62
C LEU A 77 36.00 9.35 -5.56
N THR A 78 36.82 9.24 -4.51
CA THR A 78 36.58 8.31 -3.39
C THR A 78 35.32 8.71 -2.64
N LEU A 79 35.12 9.99 -2.38
CA LEU A 79 33.91 10.47 -1.71
C LEU A 79 32.66 10.25 -2.58
N ASP A 80 32.76 10.49 -3.88
CA ASP A 80 31.67 10.24 -4.83
C ASP A 80 31.33 8.74 -4.92
N LYS A 81 32.34 7.86 -4.87
CA LYS A 81 32.15 6.41 -4.81
C LYS A 81 31.43 5.97 -3.54
N LEU A 82 31.77 6.55 -2.38
CA LEU A 82 31.09 6.27 -1.11
C LEU A 82 29.61 6.70 -1.16
N ILE A 83 29.32 7.87 -1.74
CA ILE A 83 27.95 8.34 -1.95
C ILE A 83 27.15 7.34 -2.79
N LEU A 84 27.73 6.86 -3.90
CA LEU A 84 27.07 5.88 -4.77
C LEU A 84 26.87 4.53 -4.08
N ALA A 85 27.85 4.06 -3.32
CA ALA A 85 27.74 2.81 -2.57
C ALA A 85 26.64 2.88 -1.51
N GLU A 86 26.52 4.01 -0.80
CA GLU A 86 25.47 4.21 0.20
C GLU A 86 24.08 4.28 -0.47
N ALA A 87 23.97 4.94 -1.61
CA ALA A 87 22.73 5.00 -2.38
C ALA A 87 22.32 3.64 -2.95
N ALA A 88 23.28 2.79 -3.33
CA ALA A 88 23.04 1.45 -3.88
C ALA A 88 22.43 0.47 -2.87
N LYS A 89 22.56 0.72 -1.56
CA LYS A 89 21.91 -0.08 -0.51
C LYS A 89 20.37 -0.01 -0.56
N GLY A 90 19.79 1.01 -1.21
CA GLY A 90 18.35 1.26 -1.25
C GLY A 90 17.73 1.28 -2.64
N LYS A 91 16.44 0.93 -2.75
CA LYS A 91 15.66 1.07 -4.00
C LYS A 91 15.17 2.51 -4.20
N LEU A 92 15.86 3.28 -5.05
CA LEU A 92 15.59 4.69 -5.39
C LEU A 92 14.46 4.89 -6.43
N LEU A 93 13.35 4.20 -6.24
CA LEU A 93 12.23 4.09 -7.20
C LEU A 93 11.24 5.27 -7.17
N SER A 94 11.30 6.15 -6.16
CA SER A 94 10.39 7.30 -6.05
C SER A 94 11.12 8.59 -5.66
N PRO A 95 10.60 9.78 -6.04
CA PRO A 95 11.18 11.06 -5.64
C PRO A 95 11.28 11.24 -4.12
N ALA A 96 10.34 10.69 -3.35
CA ALA A 96 10.41 10.71 -1.89
C ALA A 96 11.57 9.87 -1.34
N ARG A 97 11.77 8.66 -1.88
CA ARG A 97 12.90 7.79 -1.47
C ARG A 97 14.25 8.36 -1.89
N ARG A 98 14.32 9.01 -3.06
CA ARG A 98 15.53 9.71 -3.50
C ARG A 98 15.89 10.89 -2.61
N ARG A 99 14.89 11.67 -2.18
CA ARG A 99 15.08 12.73 -1.18
C ARG A 99 15.63 12.20 0.14
N ALA A 100 14.97 11.17 0.70
CA ALA A 100 15.42 10.54 1.94
C ALA A 100 16.83 9.95 1.82
N CYS A 101 17.20 9.39 0.66
CA CYS A 101 18.55 8.91 0.43
C CYS A 101 19.60 10.03 0.44
N ILE A 102 19.30 11.19 -0.17
CA ILE A 102 20.19 12.35 -0.13
C ILE A 102 20.36 12.85 1.30
N ASP A 103 19.28 12.93 2.07
CA ASP A 103 19.35 13.37 3.47
C ASP A 103 20.16 12.39 4.33
N ARG A 104 20.01 11.08 4.11
CA ARG A 104 20.83 10.06 4.76
C ARG A 104 22.31 10.16 4.39
N VAL A 105 22.62 10.29 3.11
CA VAL A 105 24.00 10.45 2.61
C VAL A 105 24.66 11.70 3.22
N ARG A 106 23.92 12.80 3.36
CA ARG A 106 24.41 14.02 4.01
C ARG A 106 24.72 13.79 5.49
N ALA A 107 23.87 13.04 6.19
CA ALA A 107 24.04 12.74 7.60
C ALA A 107 25.23 11.79 7.86
N GLU A 108 25.37 10.73 7.06
CA GLU A 108 26.38 9.68 7.27
C GLU A 108 27.78 10.05 6.75
N LEU A 109 27.86 10.71 5.59
CA LEU A 109 29.14 11.04 4.93
C LEU A 109 29.57 12.50 5.12
N ILE A 110 28.77 13.32 5.83
CA ILE A 110 29.02 14.74 6.11
C ILE A 110 29.36 15.50 4.81
N VAL A 111 28.55 15.29 3.77
CA VAL A 111 28.73 15.90 2.45
C VAL A 111 27.74 17.04 2.22
N SER A 112 28.15 18.02 1.40
CA SER A 112 27.24 19.10 1.00
C SER A 112 26.08 18.57 0.16
N GLU A 113 24.89 19.17 0.34
CA GLU A 113 23.70 18.87 -0.48
C GLU A 113 23.99 18.95 -1.97
N SER A 114 24.77 19.96 -2.38
CA SER A 114 25.13 20.16 -3.79
C SER A 114 25.96 19.02 -4.36
N ARG A 115 26.87 18.43 -3.56
CA ARG A 115 27.68 17.28 -3.99
C ARG A 115 26.84 16.01 -4.06
N ALA A 116 26.06 15.71 -3.00
CA ALA A 116 25.18 14.55 -2.97
C ALA A 116 24.15 14.56 -4.12
N CYS A 117 23.50 15.70 -4.36
CA CYS A 117 22.56 15.88 -5.47
C CYS A 117 23.21 15.67 -6.84
N ARG A 118 24.45 16.18 -7.04
CA ARG A 118 25.18 16.03 -8.30
C ARG A 118 25.53 14.57 -8.58
N VAL A 119 26.10 13.88 -7.58
CA VAL A 119 26.50 12.47 -7.71
C VAL A 119 25.29 11.57 -7.94
N LEU A 120 24.18 11.81 -7.24
CA LEU A 120 22.94 11.04 -7.37
C LEU A 120 22.01 11.53 -8.51
N ARG A 121 22.47 12.49 -9.33
CA ARG A 121 21.74 13.05 -10.47
C ARG A 121 20.33 13.55 -10.13
N GLN A 122 20.17 14.18 -8.96
CA GLN A 122 18.93 14.82 -8.56
C GLN A 122 19.08 16.34 -8.58
N HIS A 123 18.12 17.04 -9.16
CA HIS A 123 18.11 18.50 -9.14
C HIS A 123 17.81 19.04 -7.73
N ARG A 124 18.53 20.07 -7.29
CA ARG A 124 18.38 20.65 -5.94
C ARG A 124 16.98 21.22 -5.70
N SER A 125 16.32 21.77 -6.73
CA SER A 125 14.93 22.24 -6.59
C SER A 125 13.99 21.10 -6.21
N THR A 126 14.21 19.89 -6.73
CA THR A 126 13.43 18.70 -6.36
C THR A 126 13.70 18.27 -4.91
N GLN A 127 14.95 18.39 -4.43
CA GLN A 127 15.27 18.13 -3.03
C GLN A 127 14.57 19.12 -2.09
N ARG A 128 14.62 20.41 -2.43
CA ARG A 128 14.09 21.50 -1.61
C ARG A 128 12.59 21.69 -1.71
N LYS A 129 11.94 21.11 -2.72
CA LYS A 129 10.49 21.20 -2.90
C LYS A 129 9.81 20.47 -1.75
N VAL A 130 9.16 21.23 -0.87
CA VAL A 130 8.26 20.68 0.15
C VAL A 130 7.08 20.03 -0.58
N PRO A 131 6.76 18.74 -0.31
CA PRO A 131 5.55 18.15 -0.84
C PRO A 131 4.34 18.91 -0.27
N ALA A 132 3.66 19.68 -1.11
CA ALA A 132 2.32 20.16 -0.79
C ALA A 132 1.35 18.98 -1.00
N GLY A 133 0.62 18.62 0.05
CA GLY A 133 -0.52 17.71 -0.06
C GLY A 133 -1.63 18.33 -0.92
N ARG A 134 -2.63 17.53 -1.28
CA ARG A 134 -3.83 18.12 -1.87
C ARG A 134 -4.66 18.79 -0.75
N PRO A 135 -5.29 19.94 -1.01
CA PRO A 135 -6.06 20.65 -0.01
C PRO A 135 -7.27 19.85 0.50
N ASP A 136 -7.78 18.92 -0.32
CA ASP A 136 -8.91 18.05 0.01
C ASP A 136 -8.53 16.83 0.88
N GLU A 137 -7.24 16.60 1.14
CA GLU A 137 -6.77 15.37 1.77
C GLU A 137 -7.20 15.23 3.22
N GLU A 138 -7.18 16.30 4.00
CA GLU A 138 -7.62 16.28 5.40
C GLU A 138 -9.12 15.94 5.49
N ARG A 139 -9.94 16.57 4.66
CA ARG A 139 -11.38 16.28 4.59
C ARG A 139 -11.65 14.83 4.14
N LEU A 140 -10.91 14.36 3.14
CA LEU A 140 -11.02 12.96 2.68
C LEU A 140 -10.65 11.96 3.79
N VAL A 141 -9.63 12.27 4.59
CA VAL A 141 -9.23 11.43 5.72
C VAL A 141 -10.28 11.44 6.81
N ALA A 142 -10.85 12.60 7.14
CA ALA A 142 -11.94 12.71 8.10
C ALA A 142 -13.15 11.87 7.68
N ASP A 143 -13.60 11.98 6.42
CA ASP A 143 -14.72 11.21 5.88
C ASP A 143 -14.41 9.70 5.87
N MET A 144 -13.19 9.32 5.47
CA MET A 144 -12.71 7.93 5.50
C MET A 144 -12.75 7.36 6.93
N ILE A 145 -12.28 8.11 7.92
CA ILE A 145 -12.29 7.69 9.33
C ILE A 145 -13.73 7.59 9.84
N GLY A 146 -14.61 8.53 9.48
CA GLY A 146 -16.03 8.49 9.81
C GLY A 146 -16.70 7.20 9.33
N LEU A 147 -16.52 6.87 8.05
CA LEU A 147 -17.02 5.62 7.47
C LEU A 147 -16.38 4.37 8.10
N THR A 148 -15.10 4.44 8.48
CA THR A 148 -14.41 3.30 9.11
C THR A 148 -14.93 3.06 10.53
N ARG A 149 -15.26 4.12 11.28
CA ARG A 149 -15.88 4.01 12.60
C ARG A 149 -17.28 3.42 12.50
N GLN A 150 -18.06 3.86 11.51
CA GLN A 150 -19.39 3.33 11.26
C GLN A 150 -19.35 1.87 10.78
N TYR A 151 -18.36 1.50 9.96
CA TYR A 151 -18.25 0.18 9.33
C TYR A 151 -16.91 -0.49 9.65
N GLY A 152 -16.70 -0.87 10.91
CA GLY A 152 -15.41 -1.39 11.40
C GLY A 152 -14.89 -2.67 10.70
N ARG A 153 -15.75 -3.42 10.01
CA ARG A 153 -15.39 -4.63 9.25
C ARG A 153 -15.09 -4.36 7.77
N TYR A 154 -15.21 -3.12 7.31
CA TYR A 154 -15.00 -2.77 5.89
C TYR A 154 -13.53 -2.43 5.65
N GLY A 155 -12.98 -3.00 4.57
CA GLY A 155 -11.65 -2.63 4.10
C GLY A 155 -11.66 -1.42 3.17
N TYR A 156 -10.46 -0.91 2.90
CA TYR A 156 -10.25 0.30 2.09
C TYR A 156 -11.01 0.31 0.75
N ARG A 157 -11.22 -0.84 0.10
CA ARG A 157 -11.95 -0.92 -1.18
C ARG A 157 -13.44 -0.60 -1.03
N ARG A 158 -14.08 -1.08 0.04
CA ARG A 158 -15.49 -0.77 0.32
C ARG A 158 -15.64 0.67 0.78
N ILE A 159 -14.72 1.15 1.62
CA ILE A 159 -14.69 2.54 2.04
C ILE A 159 -14.47 3.47 0.83
N ALA A 160 -13.60 3.10 -0.13
CA ALA A 160 -13.43 3.84 -1.38
C ALA A 160 -14.69 3.85 -2.26
N ALA A 161 -15.51 2.79 -2.22
CA ALA A 161 -16.82 2.78 -2.90
C ALA A 161 -17.81 3.73 -2.22
N LEU A 162 -17.91 3.69 -0.88
CA LEU A 162 -18.77 4.60 -0.11
C LEU A 162 -18.35 6.07 -0.27
N LEU A 163 -17.04 6.35 -0.30
CA LEU A 163 -16.53 7.69 -0.56
C LEU A 163 -16.97 8.19 -1.96
N ARG A 164 -16.93 7.32 -2.98
CA ARG A 164 -17.40 7.65 -4.33
C ARG A 164 -18.89 7.92 -4.38
N ASP A 165 -19.68 7.13 -3.64
CA ASP A 165 -21.12 7.34 -3.50
C ASP A 165 -21.43 8.68 -2.81
N ALA A 166 -20.61 9.07 -1.83
CA ALA A 166 -20.65 10.40 -1.19
C ALA A 166 -20.09 11.55 -2.07
N GLY A 167 -19.78 11.29 -3.35
CA GLY A 167 -19.34 12.31 -4.32
C GLY A 167 -17.83 12.50 -4.45
N TRP A 168 -17.01 11.72 -3.73
CA TRP A 168 -15.55 11.82 -3.84
C TRP A 168 -15.02 11.18 -5.13
N HIS A 169 -14.25 11.94 -5.89
CA HIS A 169 -13.55 11.43 -7.08
C HIS A 169 -12.16 10.92 -6.69
N VAL A 170 -12.11 9.73 -6.08
CA VAL A 170 -10.87 9.13 -5.54
C VAL A 170 -10.56 7.76 -6.13
N ASN A 171 -9.27 7.49 -6.31
CA ASN A 171 -8.78 6.17 -6.72
C ASN A 171 -8.51 5.30 -5.49
N ASP A 172 -8.78 3.99 -5.59
CA ASP A 172 -8.49 2.98 -4.57
C ASP A 172 -7.06 3.08 -4.01
N LYS A 173 -6.05 3.35 -4.85
CA LYS A 173 -4.65 3.50 -4.42
C LYS A 173 -4.43 4.72 -3.52
N ARG A 174 -5.19 5.80 -3.72
CA ARG A 174 -5.14 6.99 -2.86
C ARG A 174 -5.70 6.63 -1.49
N VAL A 175 -6.86 5.98 -1.45
CA VAL A 175 -7.50 5.54 -0.21
C VAL A 175 -6.63 4.52 0.51
N GLU A 176 -6.08 3.52 -0.18
CA GLU A 176 -5.17 2.52 0.40
C GLU A 176 -3.93 3.17 1.05
N ARG A 177 -3.35 4.19 0.41
CA ARG A 177 -2.20 4.93 0.95
C ARG A 177 -2.56 5.68 2.23
N LEU A 178 -3.69 6.40 2.23
CA LEU A 178 -4.18 7.13 3.41
C LEU A 178 -4.56 6.16 4.53
N TRP A 179 -5.25 5.08 4.19
CA TRP A 179 -5.60 3.98 5.09
C TRP A 179 -4.38 3.44 5.85
N ARG A 180 -3.29 3.16 5.13
CA ARG A 180 -2.02 2.70 5.75
C ARG A 180 -1.36 3.78 6.59
N ARG A 181 -1.42 5.05 6.17
CA ARG A 181 -0.86 6.17 6.92
C ARG A 181 -1.56 6.37 8.26
N GLU A 182 -2.88 6.31 8.27
CA GLU A 182 -3.70 6.41 9.49
C GLU A 182 -3.66 5.13 10.35
N GLY A 183 -2.90 4.11 9.95
CA GLY A 183 -2.73 2.87 10.72
C GLY A 183 -3.97 1.96 10.74
N LEU A 184 -4.95 2.21 9.87
CA LEU A 184 -6.19 1.43 9.82
C LEU A 184 -5.91 -0.01 9.37
N LYS A 185 -6.57 -0.96 10.03
CA LYS A 185 -6.46 -2.39 9.72
C LYS A 185 -7.83 -3.03 9.81
N VAL A 186 -8.08 -3.97 8.90
CA VAL A 186 -9.24 -4.86 9.00
C VAL A 186 -8.79 -6.12 9.72
N PRO A 187 -9.51 -6.61 10.73
CA PRO A 187 -9.24 -7.90 11.33
C PRO A 187 -9.14 -9.00 10.27
N MET A 188 -8.13 -9.84 10.40
CA MET A 188 -7.88 -10.90 9.43
C MET A 188 -8.98 -11.95 9.53
N LYS A 189 -9.61 -12.30 8.39
CA LYS A 189 -10.59 -13.39 8.35
C LYS A 189 -9.88 -14.71 8.60
N GLN A 190 -10.54 -15.61 9.32
CA GLN A 190 -10.06 -16.99 9.46
C GLN A 190 -9.88 -17.60 8.07
N ALA A 191 -8.73 -18.22 7.83
CA ALA A 191 -8.45 -18.85 6.55
C ALA A 191 -9.50 -19.93 6.27
N LYS A 192 -10.10 -19.89 5.07
CA LYS A 192 -10.99 -20.97 4.64
C LYS A 192 -10.18 -22.27 4.56
N LYS A 193 -10.70 -23.37 5.12
CA LYS A 193 -10.12 -24.70 4.87
C LYS A 193 -10.00 -24.91 3.36
N GLY A 194 -8.84 -25.36 2.90
CA GLY A 194 -8.57 -25.63 1.49
C GLY A 194 -9.59 -26.63 0.92
N ARG A 195 -9.94 -26.48 -0.36
CA ARG A 195 -10.82 -27.44 -1.04
C ARG A 195 -10.11 -28.80 -1.09
N LEU A 196 -10.83 -29.87 -0.72
CA LEU A 196 -10.32 -31.25 -0.72
C LEU A 196 -10.35 -31.92 -2.10
N TRP A 197 -10.67 -31.21 -3.20
CA TRP A 197 -10.87 -31.81 -4.53
C TRP A 197 -10.14 -31.07 -5.66
N LEU A 198 -9.97 -31.80 -6.76
CA LEU A 198 -9.27 -31.40 -8.00
C LEU A 198 -9.93 -30.15 -8.64
N ASN A 199 -9.11 -29.32 -9.29
CA ASN A 199 -9.48 -28.05 -9.92
C ASN A 199 -10.34 -28.18 -11.18
N ASP A 200 -10.96 -29.35 -11.44
CA ASP A 200 -11.64 -29.67 -12.71
C ASP A 200 -13.06 -29.10 -12.84
N GLY A 201 -13.60 -28.46 -11.79
CA GLY A 201 -14.84 -27.70 -11.88
C GLY A 201 -16.09 -28.53 -12.17
N SER A 202 -16.05 -29.84 -11.95
CA SER A 202 -17.06 -30.85 -12.33
C SER A 202 -18.39 -30.81 -11.55
N CYS A 203 -18.73 -29.71 -10.85
CA CYS A 203 -20.08 -29.56 -10.33
C CYS A 203 -20.91 -28.66 -11.26
N VAL A 204 -21.88 -29.26 -11.95
CA VAL A 204 -22.89 -28.54 -12.74
C VAL A 204 -23.82 -27.80 -11.78
N ARG A 205 -23.39 -26.61 -11.35
CA ARG A 205 -24.21 -25.72 -10.55
C ARG A 205 -25.29 -25.10 -11.43
N LEU A 206 -26.58 -25.29 -11.10
CA LEU A 206 -27.64 -24.46 -11.67
C LEU A 206 -27.32 -23.00 -11.34
N ARG A 207 -26.96 -22.23 -12.37
CA ARG A 207 -26.65 -20.80 -12.24
C ARG A 207 -27.95 -20.01 -12.37
N PRO A 208 -28.20 -19.04 -11.49
CA PRO A 208 -29.34 -18.15 -11.65
C PRO A 208 -29.16 -17.27 -12.89
N GLU A 209 -30.21 -17.11 -13.70
CA GLU A 209 -30.14 -16.39 -14.99
C GLU A 209 -30.76 -14.99 -14.92
N HIS A 210 -31.77 -14.82 -14.07
CA HIS A 210 -32.48 -13.56 -13.86
C HIS A 210 -32.91 -13.40 -12.39
N PRO A 211 -33.31 -12.19 -11.96
CA PRO A 211 -33.87 -11.97 -10.63
C PRO A 211 -35.05 -12.91 -10.36
N ASN A 212 -35.15 -13.42 -9.12
CA ASN A 212 -36.16 -14.38 -8.69
C ASN A 212 -36.15 -15.74 -9.44
N HIS A 213 -35.05 -16.08 -10.12
CA HIS A 213 -34.90 -17.40 -10.73
C HIS A 213 -34.70 -18.50 -9.68
N VAL A 214 -33.74 -18.28 -8.78
CA VAL A 214 -33.36 -19.24 -7.74
C VAL A 214 -33.33 -18.52 -6.40
N TRP A 215 -34.17 -18.96 -5.47
CA TRP A 215 -34.12 -18.53 -4.08
C TRP A 215 -33.45 -19.59 -3.22
N SER A 216 -32.61 -19.13 -2.30
CA SER A 216 -31.92 -20.00 -1.37
C SER A 216 -32.20 -19.54 0.04
N TYR A 217 -32.49 -20.49 0.92
CA TYR A 217 -32.69 -20.20 2.34
C TYR A 217 -31.83 -21.07 3.23
N ASP A 218 -31.44 -20.51 4.38
CA ASP A 218 -30.63 -21.19 5.38
C ASP A 218 -30.88 -20.61 6.77
N PHE A 219 -30.51 -21.39 7.80
CA PHE A 219 -30.68 -21.04 9.20
C PHE A 219 -29.36 -20.59 9.82
N VAL A 220 -29.39 -19.49 10.57
CA VAL A 220 -28.24 -19.05 11.39
C VAL A 220 -28.65 -18.93 12.85
N HIS A 221 -27.86 -19.54 13.72
CA HIS A 221 -28.05 -19.52 15.17
C HIS A 221 -27.29 -18.38 15.85
N CYS A 222 -27.93 -17.74 16.82
CA CYS A 222 -27.34 -16.71 17.69
C CYS A 222 -27.93 -16.83 19.10
N ARG A 223 -27.43 -16.03 20.04
CA ARG A 223 -27.89 -16.00 21.44
C ARG A 223 -28.07 -14.55 21.87
N THR A 224 -29.06 -14.32 22.72
CA THR A 224 -29.20 -13.07 23.47
C THR A 224 -28.21 -13.06 24.63
N ASP A 225 -28.00 -11.89 25.23
CA ASP A 225 -27.09 -11.64 26.37
C ASP A 225 -27.41 -12.56 27.56
N ASP A 226 -28.69 -12.80 27.81
CA ASP A 226 -29.20 -13.76 28.81
C ASP A 226 -28.94 -15.24 28.47
N GLY A 227 -28.21 -15.51 27.39
CA GLY A 227 -27.88 -16.85 26.91
C GLY A 227 -29.03 -17.56 26.22
N LYS A 228 -30.23 -16.98 26.05
CA LYS A 228 -31.29 -17.68 25.32
C LYS A 228 -30.94 -17.74 23.83
N ALA A 229 -31.04 -18.92 23.22
CA ALA A 229 -30.78 -19.07 21.79
C ALA A 229 -31.94 -18.52 20.94
N PHE A 230 -31.63 -18.00 19.77
CA PHE A 230 -32.60 -17.71 18.71
C PHE A 230 -32.02 -18.12 17.35
N ARG A 231 -32.90 -18.29 16.37
CA ARG A 231 -32.56 -18.66 15.00
C ARG A 231 -33.04 -17.57 14.05
N THR A 232 -32.34 -17.47 12.94
CA THR A 232 -32.70 -16.62 11.82
C THR A 232 -32.90 -17.48 10.59
N LEU A 233 -34.01 -17.30 9.87
CA LEU A 233 -34.24 -17.86 8.53
C LEU A 233 -33.92 -16.75 7.53
N ASN A 234 -32.83 -16.94 6.80
CA ASN A 234 -32.35 -16.00 5.80
C ASN A 234 -32.76 -16.49 4.43
N ILE A 235 -33.51 -15.70 3.67
CA ILE A 235 -33.89 -16.01 2.28
C ILE A 235 -33.22 -15.00 1.37
N ILE A 236 -32.52 -15.48 0.35
CA ILE A 236 -31.79 -14.65 -0.61
C ILE A 236 -32.17 -15.00 -2.04
N ASP A 237 -32.13 -14.00 -2.93
CA ASP A 237 -32.12 -14.22 -4.37
C ASP A 237 -30.68 -14.44 -4.85
N GLU A 238 -30.42 -15.58 -5.50
CA GLU A 238 -29.07 -15.92 -5.92
C GLU A 238 -28.56 -15.03 -7.05
N TYR A 239 -29.44 -14.48 -7.88
CA TYR A 239 -29.03 -13.60 -8.99
C TYR A 239 -28.61 -12.22 -8.48
N SER A 240 -29.57 -11.49 -7.90
CA SER A 240 -29.38 -10.08 -7.47
C SER A 240 -28.50 -9.93 -6.23
N ARG A 241 -28.32 -11.00 -5.44
CA ARG A 241 -27.70 -10.98 -4.10
C ARG A 241 -28.56 -10.27 -3.06
N GLU A 242 -29.80 -9.96 -3.37
CA GLU A 242 -30.74 -9.35 -2.46
C GLU A 242 -31.11 -10.32 -1.34
N CYS A 243 -31.10 -9.84 -0.10
CA CYS A 243 -31.68 -10.54 1.02
C CYS A 243 -33.17 -10.23 1.11
N LEU A 244 -34.00 -11.17 0.69
CA LEU A 244 -35.44 -10.99 0.55
C LEU A 244 -36.10 -10.81 1.92
N THR A 245 -35.77 -11.67 2.88
CA THR A 245 -36.27 -11.59 4.26
C THR A 245 -35.29 -12.24 5.23
N ILE A 246 -35.32 -11.77 6.48
CA ILE A 246 -34.69 -12.44 7.63
C ILE A 246 -35.75 -12.60 8.72
N ARG A 247 -36.25 -13.82 8.94
CA ARG A 247 -37.18 -14.10 10.04
C ARG A 247 -36.42 -14.49 11.28
N VAL A 248 -36.70 -13.85 12.41
CA VAL A 248 -35.98 -14.03 13.69
C VAL A 248 -36.94 -14.55 14.75
N ASP A 249 -36.69 -15.75 15.26
CA ASP A 249 -37.51 -16.36 16.31
C ASP A 249 -36.69 -17.32 17.18
N ARG A 250 -37.18 -17.66 18.38
CA ARG A 250 -36.60 -18.67 19.28
C ARG A 250 -36.72 -20.07 18.69
N LYS A 251 -37.81 -20.35 17.99
CA LYS A 251 -38.08 -21.62 17.31
C LYS A 251 -38.59 -21.32 15.90
N LEU A 252 -37.93 -21.91 14.91
CA LEU A 252 -38.37 -21.84 13.51
C LEU A 252 -38.68 -23.25 13.05
N ASN A 253 -39.94 -23.49 12.70
CA ASN A 253 -40.45 -24.76 12.17
C ASN A 253 -40.77 -24.63 10.67
N SER A 254 -41.26 -25.72 10.06
CA SER A 254 -41.67 -25.74 8.65
C SER A 254 -42.75 -24.69 8.34
N GLY A 255 -43.72 -24.51 9.24
CA GLY A 255 -44.75 -23.47 9.11
C GLY A 255 -44.16 -22.09 8.96
N ASN A 256 -43.17 -21.71 9.77
CA ASN A 256 -42.52 -20.40 9.65
C ASN A 256 -41.78 -20.20 8.32
N VAL A 257 -41.21 -21.27 7.74
CA VAL A 257 -40.58 -21.20 6.42
C VAL A 257 -41.63 -21.02 5.34
N ILE A 258 -42.72 -21.80 5.42
CA ILE A 258 -43.86 -21.73 4.50
C ILE A 258 -44.49 -20.33 4.53
N ASP A 259 -44.71 -19.76 5.72
CA ASP A 259 -45.25 -18.41 5.88
C ASP A 259 -44.33 -17.37 5.23
N ALA A 260 -43.02 -17.45 5.48
CA ALA A 260 -42.05 -16.54 4.90
C ALA A 260 -41.97 -16.65 3.36
N LEU A 261 -42.04 -17.87 2.82
CA LEU A 261 -42.09 -18.10 1.38
C LEU A 261 -43.43 -17.64 0.78
N SER A 262 -44.54 -17.86 1.47
CA SER A 262 -45.88 -17.42 1.04
C SER A 262 -45.93 -15.90 0.89
N ASP A 263 -45.43 -15.17 1.90
CA ASP A 263 -45.36 -13.71 1.85
C ASP A 263 -44.50 -13.24 0.66
N LEU A 264 -43.39 -13.91 0.39
CA LEU A 264 -42.53 -13.59 -0.76
C LEU A 264 -43.18 -13.94 -2.11
N PHE A 265 -43.92 -15.04 -2.18
CA PHE A 265 -44.65 -15.44 -3.40
C PHE A 265 -45.71 -14.40 -3.76
N ILE A 266 -46.39 -13.84 -2.75
CA ILE A 266 -47.37 -12.77 -2.94
C ILE A 266 -46.68 -11.49 -3.45
N LEU A 267 -45.54 -11.12 -2.87
CA LEU A 267 -44.88 -9.85 -3.18
C LEU A 267 -44.08 -9.86 -4.49
N ARG A 268 -43.50 -11.00 -4.87
CA ARG A 268 -42.51 -11.09 -5.98
C ARG A 268 -42.88 -12.11 -7.05
N GLY A 269 -43.94 -12.88 -6.82
CA GLY A 269 -44.24 -14.06 -7.62
C GLY A 269 -43.45 -15.28 -7.17
N VAL A 270 -43.76 -16.40 -7.81
CA VAL A 270 -43.20 -17.71 -7.52
C VAL A 270 -41.85 -17.86 -8.24
N PRO A 271 -40.75 -18.21 -7.53
CA PRO A 271 -39.46 -18.44 -8.17
C PRO A 271 -39.45 -19.76 -8.96
N SER A 272 -38.56 -19.88 -9.92
CA SER A 272 -38.41 -21.13 -10.70
C SER A 272 -37.80 -22.26 -9.87
N PHE A 273 -36.91 -21.92 -8.94
CA PHE A 273 -36.24 -22.91 -8.08
C PHE A 273 -36.09 -22.42 -6.64
N ILE A 274 -36.21 -23.36 -5.70
CA ILE A 274 -35.88 -23.15 -4.28
C ILE A 274 -34.80 -24.15 -3.88
N ARG A 275 -33.74 -23.65 -3.24
CA ARG A 275 -32.59 -24.43 -2.75
C ARG A 275 -32.48 -24.33 -1.24
N SER A 276 -32.27 -25.47 -0.59
CA SER A 276 -31.97 -25.57 0.84
C SER A 276 -30.97 -26.70 1.09
N ASP A 277 -30.01 -26.48 1.98
CA ASP A 277 -28.91 -27.43 2.28
C ASP A 277 -28.91 -27.91 3.74
N ASN A 278 -29.51 -27.12 4.66
CA ASN A 278 -29.40 -27.33 6.11
C ASN A 278 -30.74 -27.28 6.87
N GLY A 279 -31.87 -27.44 6.18
CA GLY A 279 -33.15 -27.63 6.87
C GLY A 279 -33.16 -28.99 7.58
N PRO A 280 -33.71 -29.11 8.81
CA PRO A 280 -34.10 -30.42 9.32
C PRO A 280 -34.89 -31.15 8.22
N GLU A 281 -34.64 -32.43 7.98
CA GLU A 281 -35.26 -33.18 6.87
C GLU A 281 -36.79 -32.98 6.83
N PHE A 282 -37.43 -32.94 8.00
CA PHE A 282 -38.85 -32.65 8.16
C PHE A 282 -39.29 -31.28 7.60
N VAL A 283 -38.45 -30.24 7.73
CA VAL A 283 -38.72 -28.91 7.18
C VAL A 283 -38.64 -28.93 5.66
N ALA A 284 -37.63 -29.63 5.09
CA ALA A 284 -37.50 -29.76 3.64
C ALA A 284 -38.71 -30.48 3.04
N GLN A 285 -39.13 -31.60 3.63
CA GLN A 285 -40.28 -32.36 3.14
C GLN A 285 -41.58 -31.55 3.19
N ALA A 286 -41.86 -30.88 4.32
CA ALA A 286 -43.06 -30.07 4.47
C ALA A 286 -43.10 -28.90 3.47
N VAL A 287 -41.96 -28.26 3.19
CA VAL A 287 -41.86 -27.19 2.19
C VAL A 287 -42.07 -27.75 0.78
N GLN A 288 -41.51 -28.91 0.44
CA GLN A 288 -41.73 -29.55 -0.86
C GLN A 288 -43.21 -29.90 -1.08
N ASP A 289 -43.85 -30.50 -0.08
CA ASP A 289 -45.26 -30.89 -0.15
C ASP A 289 -46.16 -29.66 -0.30
N TRP A 290 -45.84 -28.57 0.42
CA TRP A 290 -46.53 -27.30 0.27
C TRP A 290 -46.36 -26.69 -1.12
N ILE A 291 -45.14 -26.66 -1.69
CA ILE A 291 -44.88 -26.15 -3.04
C ILE A 291 -45.69 -26.96 -4.08
N LYS A 292 -45.70 -28.28 -3.95
CA LYS A 292 -46.50 -29.17 -4.81
C LYS A 292 -47.98 -28.88 -4.68
N ALA A 293 -48.49 -28.69 -3.46
CA ALA A 293 -49.90 -28.38 -3.20
C ALA A 293 -50.34 -27.01 -3.74
N VAL A 294 -49.46 -26.01 -3.70
CA VAL A 294 -49.69 -24.68 -4.29
C VAL A 294 -49.70 -24.73 -5.83
N GLY A 295 -49.29 -25.85 -6.44
CA GLY A 295 -49.20 -25.99 -7.90
C GLY A 295 -48.11 -25.12 -8.52
N ALA A 296 -47.17 -24.64 -7.70
CA ALA A 296 -46.03 -23.88 -8.16
C ALA A 296 -45.14 -24.79 -9.01
N LYS A 297 -44.79 -24.35 -10.23
CA LYS A 297 -43.76 -25.02 -11.07
C LYS A 297 -42.35 -24.84 -10.52
N THR A 298 -42.23 -24.57 -9.22
CA THR A 298 -40.94 -24.40 -8.56
C THR A 298 -40.33 -25.77 -8.35
N ALA A 299 -39.20 -26.02 -9.01
CA ALA A 299 -38.44 -27.22 -8.73
C ALA A 299 -37.67 -27.02 -7.41
N TYR A 300 -37.90 -27.92 -6.46
CA TYR A 300 -37.10 -28.02 -5.26
C TYR A 300 -35.81 -28.76 -5.60
N ILE A 301 -34.67 -28.12 -5.33
CA ILE A 301 -33.36 -28.73 -5.59
C ILE A 301 -32.88 -29.32 -4.26
N GLU A 302 -32.97 -30.64 -4.12
CA GLU A 302 -32.39 -31.36 -2.98
C GLU A 302 -30.87 -31.32 -3.04
N PRO A 303 -30.19 -31.19 -1.88
CA PRO A 303 -28.75 -31.04 -1.83
C PRO A 303 -28.04 -32.32 -2.29
N GLY A 304 -27.43 -32.25 -3.47
CA GLY A 304 -26.53 -33.29 -3.97
C GLY A 304 -25.05 -33.01 -3.66
N SER A 305 -24.73 -31.85 -3.09
CA SER A 305 -23.35 -31.40 -2.84
C SER A 305 -23.28 -30.07 -2.08
N PRO A 306 -22.47 -29.95 -1.00
CA PRO A 306 -22.31 -28.72 -0.20
C PRO A 306 -21.91 -27.46 -0.99
N TRP A 307 -21.40 -27.62 -2.22
CA TRP A 307 -20.90 -26.52 -3.05
C TRP A 307 -21.98 -25.82 -3.90
N GLU A 308 -23.23 -26.29 -3.89
CA GLU A 308 -24.33 -25.62 -4.59
C GLU A 308 -24.85 -24.38 -3.84
N ASN A 309 -24.82 -24.40 -2.51
CA ASN A 309 -25.40 -23.35 -1.67
C ASN A 309 -24.44 -22.22 -1.28
N GLY A 310 -23.29 -22.12 -1.96
CA GLY A 310 -22.22 -21.17 -1.60
C GLY A 310 -22.61 -19.68 -1.59
N TYR A 311 -23.79 -19.31 -2.13
CA TYR A 311 -24.29 -17.94 -2.05
C TYR A 311 -24.91 -17.62 -0.69
N VAL A 312 -25.76 -18.48 -0.14
CA VAL A 312 -26.35 -18.24 1.19
C VAL A 312 -25.31 -18.43 2.27
N GLU A 313 -24.37 -19.36 2.11
CA GLU A 313 -23.23 -19.49 3.02
C GLU A 313 -22.37 -18.23 3.03
N SER A 314 -22.08 -17.68 1.85
CA SER A 314 -21.34 -16.43 1.72
C SER A 314 -22.09 -15.26 2.33
N PHE A 315 -23.42 -15.25 2.25
CA PHE A 315 -24.27 -14.27 2.92
C PHE A 315 -24.20 -14.44 4.44
N ASN A 316 -24.44 -15.65 4.95
CA ASN A 316 -24.43 -16.00 6.38
C ASN A 316 -23.08 -15.70 7.04
N ALA A 317 -21.97 -15.96 6.33
CA ALA A 317 -20.64 -15.59 6.79
C ALA A 317 -20.47 -14.07 6.96
N ARG A 318 -21.05 -13.25 6.07
CA ARG A 318 -21.04 -11.78 6.18
C ARG A 318 -21.99 -11.30 7.27
N PHE A 319 -23.19 -11.86 7.32
CA PHE A 319 -24.17 -11.53 8.35
C PHE A 319 -23.59 -11.78 9.75
N ARG A 320 -22.86 -12.89 9.92
CA ARG A 320 -22.17 -13.19 11.17
C ARG A 320 -20.99 -12.26 11.44
N ASP A 321 -20.06 -12.11 10.50
CA ASP A 321 -18.82 -11.32 10.65
C ASP A 321 -19.08 -9.81 10.79
N GLU A 322 -20.01 -9.28 10.00
CA GLU A 322 -20.26 -7.83 9.89
C GLU A 322 -21.33 -7.32 10.85
N PHE A 323 -22.17 -8.20 11.42
CA PHE A 323 -23.28 -7.79 12.29
C PHE A 323 -23.40 -8.64 13.56
N LEU A 324 -23.72 -9.93 13.46
CA LEU A 324 -24.02 -10.73 14.67
C LEU A 324 -22.85 -10.81 15.67
N ASN A 325 -21.60 -10.81 15.20
CA ASN A 325 -20.42 -10.83 16.07
C ASN A 325 -20.03 -9.43 16.60
N GLY A 326 -20.66 -8.36 16.10
CA GLY A 326 -20.41 -6.98 16.50
C GLY A 326 -21.45 -6.42 17.46
N GLU A 327 -22.60 -7.10 17.62
CA GLU A 327 -23.74 -6.64 18.40
C GLU A 327 -24.02 -7.55 19.59
N THR A 328 -24.57 -6.98 20.66
CA THR A 328 -25.11 -7.70 21.82
C THR A 328 -26.62 -7.50 21.85
N PHE A 329 -27.39 -8.58 21.84
CA PHE A 329 -28.85 -8.52 21.84
C PHE A 329 -29.41 -8.79 23.24
N TYR A 330 -30.07 -7.82 23.86
CA TYR A 330 -30.71 -7.97 25.18
C TYR A 330 -32.08 -8.65 25.08
N SER A 331 -32.78 -8.52 23.95
CA SER A 331 -34.08 -9.15 23.74
C SER A 331 -34.26 -9.70 22.33
N LEU A 332 -35.23 -10.62 22.16
CA LEU A 332 -35.61 -11.11 20.83
C LEU A 332 -36.18 -9.98 19.96
N ARG A 333 -36.94 -9.06 20.56
CA ARG A 333 -37.54 -7.94 19.84
C ARG A 333 -36.48 -6.98 19.31
N GLU A 334 -35.46 -6.70 20.11
CA GLU A 334 -34.30 -5.92 19.69
C GLU A 334 -33.56 -6.61 18.54
N ALA A 335 -33.31 -7.93 18.64
CA ALA A 335 -32.73 -8.68 17.55
C ALA A 335 -33.55 -8.58 16.26
N GLN A 336 -34.88 -8.70 16.33
CA GLN A 336 -35.78 -8.52 15.18
C GLN A 336 -35.61 -7.14 14.51
N ILE A 337 -35.57 -6.06 15.30
CA ILE A 337 -35.46 -4.69 14.80
C ILE A 337 -34.09 -4.46 14.16
N LEU A 338 -33.00 -4.74 14.89
CA LEU A 338 -31.64 -4.48 14.42
C LEU A 338 -31.27 -5.36 13.21
N ILE A 339 -31.72 -6.61 13.18
CA ILE A 339 -31.49 -7.50 12.03
C ILE A 339 -32.23 -6.99 10.79
N GLU A 340 -33.45 -6.49 10.93
CA GLU A 340 -34.20 -5.91 9.81
C GLU A 340 -33.56 -4.60 9.31
N GLU A 341 -33.07 -3.75 10.22
CA GLU A 341 -32.28 -2.57 9.84
C GLU A 341 -31.00 -2.95 9.10
N TRP A 342 -30.32 -3.99 9.57
CA TRP A 342 -29.14 -4.52 8.89
C TRP A 342 -29.48 -5.08 7.50
N ARG A 343 -30.60 -5.79 7.35
CA ARG A 343 -31.08 -6.30 6.04
C ARG A 343 -31.32 -5.16 5.07
N LYS A 344 -32.01 -4.10 5.51
CA LYS A 344 -32.23 -2.88 4.71
C LYS A 344 -30.90 -2.27 4.30
N HIS A 345 -29.97 -2.09 5.24
CA HIS A 345 -28.63 -1.56 4.95
C HIS A 345 -27.85 -2.46 3.96
N TYR A 346 -27.91 -3.78 4.12
CA TYR A 346 -27.27 -4.77 3.24
C TYR A 346 -27.77 -4.67 1.79
N ASN A 347 -29.08 -4.45 1.62
CA ASN A 347 -29.73 -4.35 0.32
C ASN A 347 -29.58 -2.98 -0.34
N THR A 348 -29.57 -1.89 0.42
CA THR A 348 -29.71 -0.53 -0.12
C THR A 348 -28.42 0.29 -0.16
N LYS A 349 -27.45 -0.01 0.71
CA LYS A 349 -26.26 0.84 0.91
C LYS A 349 -24.94 0.05 0.87
N ARG A 350 -24.93 -1.18 1.35
CA ARG A 350 -23.70 -1.98 1.49
C ARG A 350 -23.04 -2.24 0.12
N PRO A 351 -21.76 -1.89 -0.08
CA PRO A 351 -21.05 -2.17 -1.34
C PRO A 351 -20.75 -3.66 -1.53
N HIS A 352 -21.13 -4.22 -2.69
CA HIS A 352 -20.82 -5.62 -3.05
C HIS A 352 -19.81 -5.73 -4.17
N SER A 353 -18.66 -6.38 -3.92
CA SER A 353 -17.62 -6.55 -4.93
C SER A 353 -18.09 -7.33 -6.17
N ALA A 354 -19.02 -8.29 -6.00
CA ALA A 354 -19.59 -9.05 -7.11
C ALA A 354 -20.51 -8.21 -8.01
N LEU A 355 -21.03 -7.09 -7.51
CA LEU A 355 -21.92 -6.16 -8.22
C LEU A 355 -21.21 -4.84 -8.56
N GLY A 356 -19.89 -4.86 -8.69
CA GLY A 356 -19.12 -3.64 -8.98
C GLY A 356 -19.18 -2.59 -7.86
N TYR A 357 -19.32 -3.03 -6.62
CA TYR A 357 -19.52 -2.21 -5.41
C TYR A 357 -20.86 -1.47 -5.33
N ARG A 358 -21.84 -1.85 -6.16
CA ARG A 358 -23.22 -1.43 -5.98
C ARG A 358 -23.92 -2.30 -4.93
N PRO A 359 -24.90 -1.74 -4.20
CA PRO A 359 -25.78 -2.53 -3.35
C PRO A 359 -26.76 -3.36 -4.23
N PRO A 360 -27.36 -4.46 -3.72
CA PRO A 360 -28.23 -5.35 -4.48
C PRO A 360 -29.51 -4.67 -4.99
N ALA A 361 -30.10 -3.81 -4.16
CA ALA A 361 -31.31 -3.06 -4.44
C ALA A 361 -31.09 -1.59 -4.01
N PRO A 362 -30.31 -0.81 -4.78
CA PRO A 362 -30.06 0.59 -4.47
C PRO A 362 -31.39 1.34 -4.39
N GLU A 363 -31.57 2.16 -3.35
CA GLU A 363 -32.67 3.12 -3.31
C GLU A 363 -32.44 4.12 -4.45
N THR A 364 -33.24 4.01 -5.51
CA THR A 364 -33.25 5.00 -6.56
C THR A 364 -34.02 6.21 -6.06
N VAL A 365 -33.31 7.26 -5.65
CA VAL A 365 -33.94 8.56 -5.47
C VAL A 365 -34.31 9.04 -6.87
N VAL A 366 -35.55 8.79 -7.28
CA VAL A 366 -36.10 9.45 -8.46
C VAL A 366 -36.21 10.92 -8.10
N THR A 367 -35.28 11.74 -8.59
CA THR A 367 -35.44 13.19 -8.60
C THR A 367 -36.65 13.49 -9.47
N MET A 368 -37.83 13.57 -8.86
CA MET A 368 -38.98 14.12 -9.55
C MET A 368 -38.64 15.57 -9.87
N ASP A 369 -38.43 15.85 -11.16
CA ASP A 369 -38.15 17.17 -11.68
C ASP A 369 -39.36 18.04 -11.32
N ARG A 370 -39.25 18.81 -10.22
CA ARG A 370 -40.27 19.79 -9.81
C ARG A 370 -40.16 20.99 -10.76
N ARG A 371 -40.46 20.79 -12.03
CA ARG A 371 -40.77 21.91 -12.91
C ARG A 371 -42.13 22.44 -12.46
N PRO A 372 -42.23 23.70 -12.00
CA PRO A 372 -43.54 24.30 -11.80
C PRO A 372 -44.20 24.34 -13.18
N ILE A 373 -45.35 23.67 -13.30
CA ILE A 373 -46.27 23.89 -14.40
C ILE A 373 -46.74 25.33 -14.21
N MET A 374 -46.16 26.26 -14.99
CA MET A 374 -46.74 27.59 -15.14
C MET A 374 -48.05 27.40 -15.91
N HIS A 375 -49.16 27.59 -15.20
CA HIS A 375 -50.49 27.77 -15.80
C HIS A 375 -50.67 29.23 -16.23
#